data_AF-A0A5J4Z2M2-F1
#
_entry.id   AF-A0A5J4Z2M2-F1
#
_cell.length_a   1.000
_cell.length_b   1.000
_cell.length_c   1.000
_cell.angle_alpha   90.00
_cell.angle_beta   90.00
_cell.angle_gamma   90.00
#
_symmetry.space_group_name_H-M   'P 1'
#
loop_
_entity.id
_entity.type
_entity.pdbx_description
1 polymer ?
#
loop_
_entity_poly.entity_id
_entity_poly.type
_entity_poly.pdbx_seq_one_letter_code
_entity_poly.pdbx_strand_id
1 'polypeptide(L)'
;MAFVSGAGVAVPAGAKASAPLCALRMSGYGDYSYSTDRTKGHVNQYYVDKARSRSDWGNRNVLPASEGDAVLGRTAKGAVAVPEFGIPQLDDPVLGFGPDSMVDPRIAEADGAVWRWDAGFVDESMTLASCADISDEAVADEAFAKFRGSVLAERGAMITKAESATASVITSLRDGLYSGEAQLLTASGQRLANVAGQEKIATISGYTWDGQPQTEIPGKPFVKSIGAMDYMDGVEGGDVVAAKVGAFWKPKAPKEVPYKRPMGANTPELPYNTVPRLVQAAGLAVQE
;
A
#
# COMPACT_ATOMS: atom_id res chain seq x y z
N MET A 1 5.57 -27.32 13.01
CA MET A 1 5.68 -26.19 13.97
C MET A 1 6.52 -25.11 13.33
N ALA A 2 5.99 -23.88 13.35
CA ALA A 2 6.60 -22.60 12.95
C ALA A 2 7.12 -22.47 11.49
N PHE A 3 6.22 -22.09 10.58
CA PHE A 3 6.58 -21.31 9.39
C PHE A 3 6.21 -19.85 9.66
N VAL A 4 7.22 -18.97 9.69
CA VAL A 4 7.04 -17.52 9.67
C VAL A 4 7.06 -17.10 8.20
N SER A 5 5.89 -16.81 7.63
CA SER A 5 5.78 -16.20 6.30
C SER A 5 5.82 -14.68 6.46
N GLY A 6 7.02 -14.10 6.28
CA GLY A 6 7.14 -12.67 6.02
C GLY A 6 6.52 -12.37 4.65
N ALA A 7 5.40 -11.65 4.64
CA ALA A 7 4.83 -11.07 3.43
C ALA A 7 5.82 -10.04 2.87
N GLY A 8 6.66 -10.47 1.93
CA GLY A 8 7.44 -9.58 1.09
C GLY A 8 6.48 -8.78 0.21
N VAL A 9 6.25 -7.53 0.60
CA VAL A 9 5.56 -6.54 -0.23
C VAL A 9 6.29 -6.47 -1.57
N ALA A 10 5.62 -6.91 -2.63
CA ALA A 10 6.10 -6.76 -3.99
C ALA A 10 6.07 -5.27 -4.36
N VAL A 11 7.20 -4.60 -4.18
CA VAL A 11 7.44 -3.26 -4.73
C VAL A 11 7.40 -3.39 -6.26
N PRO A 12 6.63 -2.55 -6.98
CA PRO A 12 6.56 -2.63 -8.43
C PRO A 12 7.96 -2.47 -9.05
N ALA A 13 8.36 -3.48 -9.83
CA ALA A 13 9.54 -3.47 -10.67
C ALA A 13 9.38 -2.37 -11.73
N GLY A 14 9.87 -1.18 -11.41
CA GLY A 14 9.73 0.02 -12.24
C GLY A 14 10.44 1.26 -11.69
N ALA A 15 10.94 1.24 -10.46
CA ALA A 15 11.91 2.21 -10.02
C ALA A 15 13.25 1.86 -10.65
N LYS A 16 13.66 2.61 -11.69
CA LYS A 16 15.08 2.70 -12.06
C LYS A 16 15.83 2.93 -10.76
N ALA A 17 16.64 1.96 -10.34
CA ALA A 17 17.61 2.17 -9.28
C ALA A 17 18.39 3.42 -9.69
N SER A 18 18.11 4.55 -9.04
CA SER A 18 18.97 5.71 -9.11
C SER A 18 20.33 5.19 -8.74
N ALA A 19 21.29 5.30 -9.66
CA ALA A 19 22.66 4.89 -9.44
C ALA A 19 23.08 5.31 -8.03
N PRO A 20 23.78 4.45 -7.28
CA PRO A 20 24.23 4.80 -5.95
C PRO A 20 24.92 6.14 -6.06
N LEU A 21 24.47 7.11 -5.25
CA LEU A 21 25.14 8.39 -5.05
C LEU A 21 26.63 8.07 -4.99
N CYS A 22 27.34 8.45 -6.06
CA CYS A 22 28.77 8.22 -6.19
C CYS A 22 29.38 8.57 -4.84
N ALA A 23 29.99 7.56 -4.21
CA ALA A 23 30.70 7.75 -2.96
C ALA A 23 31.65 8.94 -3.16
N LEU A 24 31.29 10.07 -2.56
CA LEU A 24 32.16 11.23 -2.40
C LEU A 24 33.33 10.77 -1.53
N ARG A 25 34.31 10.10 -2.14
CA ARG A 25 35.65 9.97 -1.58
C ARG A 25 36.31 11.34 -1.74
N MET A 26 35.90 12.29 -0.92
CA MET A 26 36.57 13.58 -0.77
C MET A 26 37.80 13.32 0.10
N SER A 27 38.93 13.04 -0.53
CA SER A 27 40.20 12.79 0.19
C SER A 27 41.12 14.01 0.19
N GLY A 28 40.73 15.13 -0.45
CA GLY A 28 41.44 16.40 -0.39
C GLY A 28 40.66 17.47 0.38
N TYR A 29 41.36 18.38 1.08
CA TYR A 29 40.76 19.52 1.80
C TYR A 29 40.12 20.59 0.89
N GLY A 30 39.97 20.35 -0.42
CA GLY A 30 39.50 21.33 -1.40
C GLY A 30 39.03 20.74 -2.73
N ASP A 31 38.29 19.62 -2.69
CA ASP A 31 37.78 18.97 -3.90
C ASP A 31 36.51 19.67 -4.42
N TYR A 32 36.40 19.81 -5.76
CA TYR A 32 35.25 20.41 -6.42
C TYR A 32 34.04 19.46 -6.41
N SER A 33 32.91 19.91 -5.84
CA SER A 33 31.65 19.16 -5.86
C SER A 33 30.52 19.97 -6.48
N TYR A 34 29.76 19.34 -7.38
CA TYR A 34 28.60 19.98 -8.02
C TYR A 34 27.52 20.37 -7.00
N SER A 35 27.38 19.64 -5.89
CA SER A 35 26.41 19.97 -4.83
C SER A 35 26.81 21.20 -4.02
N THR A 36 28.11 21.57 -4.00
CA THR A 36 28.62 22.77 -3.33
C THR A 36 28.91 23.92 -4.29
N ASP A 37 28.84 23.69 -5.61
CA ASP A 37 29.04 24.74 -6.61
C ASP A 37 27.82 25.66 -6.68
N ARG A 38 27.76 26.61 -5.74
CA ARG A 38 26.75 27.67 -5.71
C ARG A 38 27.00 28.75 -6.77
N THR A 39 28.16 28.73 -7.44
CA THR A 39 28.49 29.73 -8.45
C THR A 39 27.78 29.42 -9.76
N LYS A 40 27.43 30.45 -10.54
CA LYS A 40 26.69 30.27 -11.81
C LYS A 40 27.60 29.92 -12.99
N GLY A 41 28.67 29.15 -12.76
CA GLY A 41 29.65 28.79 -13.80
C GLY A 41 29.01 28.04 -14.98
N HIS A 42 28.20 27.02 -14.70
CA HIS A 42 27.53 26.20 -15.74
C HIS A 42 26.39 26.91 -16.47
N VAL A 43 25.82 27.95 -15.86
CA VAL A 43 24.62 28.65 -16.36
C VAL A 43 25.00 29.87 -17.22
N ASN A 44 26.27 30.29 -17.22
CA ASN A 44 26.84 31.38 -18.01
C ASN A 44 25.97 32.65 -18.05
N GLN A 45 25.78 33.28 -16.88
CA GLN A 45 24.95 34.48 -16.71
C GLN A 45 25.81 35.71 -16.36
N TYR A 46 25.93 36.67 -17.30
CA TYR A 46 26.82 37.83 -17.16
C TYR A 46 26.28 38.96 -16.26
N TYR A 47 24.97 39.00 -15.97
CA TYR A 47 24.38 39.99 -15.05
C TYR A 47 24.59 39.67 -13.56
N VAL A 48 25.08 38.46 -13.24
CA VAL A 48 25.29 38.00 -11.86
C VAL A 48 26.79 37.77 -11.67
N ASP A 49 27.46 38.80 -11.17
CA ASP A 49 28.90 38.80 -10.91
C ASP A 49 29.15 39.28 -9.46
N LYS A 50 30.34 39.00 -8.93
CA LYS A 50 30.76 39.45 -7.60
C LYS A 50 30.89 40.97 -7.56
N ALA A 51 30.65 41.57 -6.39
CA ALA A 51 30.92 42.98 -6.15
C ALA A 51 32.42 43.28 -6.34
N ARG A 52 32.74 44.31 -7.12
CA ARG A 52 34.12 44.74 -7.40
C ARG A 52 34.34 46.23 -7.15
N SER A 53 33.26 47.02 -7.19
CA SER A 53 33.31 48.47 -7.11
C SER A 53 32.34 49.01 -6.08
N ARG A 54 32.59 50.23 -5.61
CA ARG A 54 31.70 50.92 -4.66
C ARG A 54 30.30 51.15 -5.24
N SER A 55 30.17 51.36 -6.54
CA SER A 55 28.87 51.56 -7.19
C SER A 55 28.00 50.31 -7.21
N ASP A 56 28.60 49.11 -7.09
CA ASP A 56 27.86 47.84 -7.18
C ASP A 56 26.88 47.67 -6.00
N TRP A 57 27.14 48.32 -4.87
CA TRP A 57 26.27 48.33 -3.69
C TRP A 57 24.90 49.01 -3.92
N GLY A 58 24.74 49.75 -5.02
CA GLY A 58 23.43 50.24 -5.46
C GLY A 58 22.55 49.15 -6.08
N ASN A 59 23.10 47.97 -6.38
CA ASN A 59 22.36 46.82 -6.89
C ASN A 59 21.84 45.97 -5.72
N ARG A 60 20.54 45.69 -5.73
CA ARG A 60 19.85 44.88 -4.70
C ARG A 60 20.48 43.50 -4.49
N ASN A 61 21.11 42.93 -5.51
CA ASN A 61 21.66 41.57 -5.47
C ASN A 61 23.08 41.49 -4.85
N VAL A 62 23.63 42.61 -4.38
CA VAL A 62 25.01 42.71 -3.88
C VAL A 62 25.06 42.89 -2.35
N LEU A 63 23.91 43.11 -1.70
CA LEU A 63 23.84 43.22 -0.25
C LEU A 63 24.13 41.86 0.42
N PRO A 64 24.99 41.80 1.44
CA PRO A 64 25.35 40.56 2.11
C PRO A 64 24.12 40.00 2.84
N ALA A 65 23.84 38.72 2.61
CA ALA A 65 22.74 38.00 3.26
C ALA A 65 23.19 37.28 4.55
N SER A 66 24.51 37.13 4.76
CA SER A 66 25.08 36.41 5.89
C SER A 66 26.31 37.13 6.43
N GLU A 67 26.65 36.88 7.70
CA GLU A 67 27.86 37.44 8.34
C GLU A 67 29.16 36.95 7.66
N GLY A 68 29.14 35.80 6.98
CA GLY A 68 30.30 35.30 6.24
C GLY A 68 30.65 36.15 5.00
N ASP A 69 29.69 36.93 4.49
CA ASP A 69 29.85 37.79 3.31
C ASP A 69 30.01 39.28 3.69
N ALA A 70 30.05 39.58 4.99
CA ALA A 70 30.07 40.96 5.48
C ALA A 70 31.39 41.68 5.14
N VAL A 71 31.31 43.01 5.05
CA VAL A 71 32.50 43.86 4.90
C VAL A 71 33.32 43.79 6.19
N LEU A 72 34.65 43.73 6.07
CA LEU A 72 35.54 43.68 7.23
C LEU A 72 35.20 44.79 8.25
N GLY A 73 34.98 44.40 9.50
CA GLY A 73 34.61 45.30 10.60
C GLY A 73 33.15 45.76 10.59
N ARG A 74 32.33 45.22 9.69
CA ARG A 74 30.88 45.46 9.62
C ARG A 74 30.11 44.16 9.78
N THR A 75 28.86 44.28 10.22
CA THR A 75 27.88 43.19 10.16
C THR A 75 27.22 43.14 8.78
N ALA A 76 26.49 42.06 8.49
CA ALA A 76 25.71 41.95 7.25
C ALA A 76 24.67 43.09 7.11
N LYS A 77 24.15 43.59 8.24
CA LYS A 77 23.20 44.73 8.30
C LYS A 77 23.88 46.11 8.16
N GLY A 78 25.21 46.17 8.07
CA GLY A 78 25.97 47.42 7.90
C GLY A 78 26.35 48.15 9.21
N ALA A 79 26.10 47.55 10.37
CA ALA A 79 26.57 48.07 11.66
C ALA A 79 28.07 47.79 11.85
N VAL A 80 28.71 48.42 12.85
CA VAL A 80 30.07 48.04 13.25
C VAL A 80 29.99 46.72 14.01
N ALA A 81 30.89 45.78 13.70
CA ALA A 81 30.97 44.52 14.45
C ALA A 81 31.43 44.80 15.89
N VAL A 82 30.59 44.48 16.88
CA VAL A 82 30.88 44.65 18.30
C VAL A 82 31.05 43.27 18.93
N PRO A 83 32.13 42.99 19.67
CA PRO A 83 32.26 41.75 20.42
C PRO A 83 31.15 41.65 21.48
N GLU A 84 30.47 40.50 21.53
CA GLU A 84 29.35 40.27 22.47
C GLU A 84 29.80 40.09 23.93
N PHE A 85 31.11 40.02 24.17
CA PHE A 85 31.67 39.78 25.50
C PHE A 85 31.76 41.08 26.31
N GLY A 86 31.04 41.12 27.43
CA GLY A 86 31.17 42.12 28.49
C GLY A 86 31.57 41.47 29.81
N ILE A 87 32.01 42.29 30.77
CA ILE A 87 32.21 41.84 32.15
C ILE A 87 30.81 41.81 32.80
N PRO A 88 30.26 40.64 33.16
CA PRO A 88 28.98 40.58 33.85
C PRO A 88 29.10 41.28 35.21
N GLN A 89 28.02 41.91 35.64
CA GLN A 89 27.96 42.49 36.98
C GLN A 89 28.15 41.36 38.00
N LEU A 90 29.08 41.55 38.94
CA LEU A 90 29.25 40.62 40.06
C LEU A 90 28.10 40.88 41.05
N ASP A 91 27.12 39.99 41.04
CA ASP A 91 26.05 40.02 42.03
C ASP A 91 26.58 39.55 43.39
N ASP A 92 25.98 40.08 44.47
CA ASP A 92 26.23 39.62 45.83
C ASP A 92 25.96 38.10 45.89
N PRO A 93 26.84 37.26 46.49
CA PRO A 93 26.63 35.82 46.59
C PRO A 93 25.30 35.38 47.24
N VAL A 94 24.55 36.30 47.87
CA VAL A 94 23.20 36.06 48.40
C VAL A 94 22.11 36.19 47.33
N LEU A 95 22.36 36.96 46.27
CA LEU A 95 21.48 37.06 45.11
C LEU A 95 21.75 35.85 44.21
N GLY A 96 20.73 34.99 44.05
CA GLY A 96 20.85 33.82 43.18
C GLY A 96 21.23 34.23 41.76
N PHE A 97 22.10 33.46 41.11
CA PHE A 97 22.41 33.65 39.70
C PHE A 97 21.13 33.61 38.89
N GLY A 98 20.89 34.63 38.07
CA GLY A 98 19.72 34.67 37.19
C GLY A 98 19.66 33.40 36.34
N PRO A 99 18.51 32.71 36.23
CA PRO A 99 18.38 31.62 35.28
C PRO A 99 18.63 32.16 33.87
N ASP A 100 19.09 31.30 32.95
CA ASP A 100 19.05 31.57 31.50
C ASP A 100 17.58 31.77 31.10
N SER A 101 17.08 32.98 31.30
CA SER A 101 15.70 33.35 31.04
C SER A 101 15.50 33.56 29.54
N MET A 102 14.23 33.62 29.12
CA MET A 102 13.93 34.03 27.76
C MET A 102 14.61 35.38 27.45
N VAL A 103 15.12 35.51 26.23
CA VAL A 103 15.82 36.71 25.75
C VAL A 103 14.93 37.92 25.95
N ASP A 104 15.47 39.01 26.52
CA ASP A 104 14.75 40.26 26.70
C ASP A 104 14.21 40.73 25.34
N PRO A 105 12.89 41.00 25.21
CA PRO A 105 12.29 41.38 23.93
C PRO A 105 12.95 42.61 23.30
N ARG A 106 13.52 43.50 24.11
CA ARG A 106 14.23 44.70 23.63
C ARG A 106 15.47 44.36 22.81
N ILE A 107 16.13 43.23 23.09
CA ILE A 107 17.30 42.77 22.33
C ILE A 107 16.85 42.31 20.94
N ALA A 108 15.75 41.55 20.86
CA ALA A 108 15.20 41.09 19.59
C ALA A 108 14.65 42.25 18.72
N GLU A 109 14.00 43.23 19.34
CA GLU A 109 13.54 44.45 18.65
C GLU A 109 14.71 45.32 18.18
N ALA A 110 15.77 45.45 18.99
CA ALA A 110 16.96 46.21 18.62
C ALA A 110 17.75 45.57 17.48
N ASP A 111 17.80 44.24 17.41
CA ASP A 111 18.37 43.53 16.25
C ASP A 111 17.43 43.62 15.03
N GLY A 112 16.13 43.81 15.23
CA GLY A 112 15.14 43.96 14.17
C GLY A 112 14.55 42.64 13.67
N ALA A 113 14.93 41.51 14.26
CA ALA A 113 14.44 40.17 13.92
C ALA A 113 12.93 39.98 14.18
N VAL A 114 12.27 40.92 14.85
CA VAL A 114 10.81 40.92 15.06
C VAL A 114 10.05 41.28 13.76
N TRP A 115 10.70 41.97 12.82
CA TRP A 115 10.03 42.44 11.60
C TRP A 115 10.08 41.40 10.49
N ARG A 116 8.92 41.10 9.89
CA ARG A 116 8.76 40.08 8.82
C ARG A 116 9.65 40.26 7.58
N TRP A 117 10.15 41.48 7.34
CA TRP A 117 11.01 41.77 6.21
C TRP A 117 12.50 41.57 6.53
N ASP A 118 12.86 41.42 7.80
CA ASP A 118 14.23 41.13 8.23
C ASP A 118 14.59 39.67 7.93
N ALA A 119 15.86 39.42 7.60
CA ALA A 119 16.34 38.08 7.28
C ALA A 119 16.36 37.15 8.50
N GLY A 120 16.44 37.70 9.72
CA GLY A 120 16.43 36.95 10.98
C GLY A 120 15.03 36.65 11.53
N PHE A 121 13.96 37.01 10.80
CA PHE A 121 12.58 36.80 11.26
C PHE A 121 12.24 35.32 11.40
N VAL A 122 11.68 34.95 12.55
CA VAL A 122 11.16 33.60 12.83
C VAL A 122 9.65 33.62 12.67
N ASP A 123 9.14 32.84 11.71
CA ASP A 123 7.71 32.65 11.54
C ASP A 123 7.15 31.81 12.70
N GLU A 124 6.17 32.36 13.42
CA GLU A 124 5.50 31.71 14.55
C GLU A 124 4.93 30.34 14.16
N SER A 125 4.48 30.18 12.91
CA SER A 125 3.94 28.92 12.40
C SER A 125 5.00 27.84 12.21
N MET A 126 6.28 28.19 12.21
CA MET A 126 7.42 27.26 12.08
C MET A 126 8.08 26.94 13.43
N THR A 127 7.53 27.43 14.53
CA THR A 127 8.05 27.15 15.87
C THR A 127 7.61 25.78 16.36
N LEU A 128 8.36 25.19 17.31
CA LEU A 128 7.97 23.90 17.91
C LEU A 128 6.59 23.97 18.60
N ALA A 129 6.19 25.14 19.06
CA ALA A 129 4.89 25.36 19.71
C ALA A 129 3.70 25.30 18.73
N SER A 130 3.92 25.46 17.43
CA SER A 130 2.85 25.30 16.42
C SER A 130 2.63 23.84 16.03
N CYS A 131 3.57 22.95 16.34
CA CYS A 131 3.47 21.53 16.09
C CYS A 131 2.69 20.85 17.22
N ALA A 132 1.82 19.90 16.86
CA ALA A 132 1.19 19.04 17.85
C ALA A 132 2.26 18.17 18.53
N ASP A 133 2.31 18.21 19.85
CA ASP A 133 3.25 17.42 20.63
C ASP A 133 2.83 15.95 20.62
N ILE A 134 3.69 15.09 20.07
CA ILE A 134 3.44 13.64 19.98
C ILE A 134 3.52 12.98 21.37
N SER A 135 4.16 13.64 22.34
CA SER A 135 4.19 13.17 23.73
C SER A 135 2.88 13.43 24.49
N ASP A 136 1.96 14.22 23.93
CA ASP A 136 0.61 14.38 24.45
C ASP A 136 -0.27 13.16 24.06
N GLU A 137 -0.70 12.42 25.07
CA GLU A 137 -1.55 11.23 24.91
C GLU A 137 -2.85 11.54 24.16
N ALA A 138 -3.44 12.73 24.37
CA ALA A 138 -4.69 13.10 23.71
C ALA A 138 -4.51 13.28 22.19
N VAL A 139 -3.38 13.85 21.77
CA VAL A 139 -3.03 14.03 20.35
C VAL A 139 -2.79 12.67 19.69
N ALA A 140 -2.09 11.77 20.39
CA ALA A 140 -1.83 10.41 19.91
C ALA A 140 -3.13 9.61 19.71
N ASP A 141 -4.05 9.67 20.68
CA ASP A 141 -5.33 8.96 20.63
C ASP A 141 -6.24 9.49 19.51
N GLU A 142 -6.33 10.82 19.34
CA GLU A 142 -7.11 11.41 18.25
C GLU A 142 -6.53 11.04 16.87
N ALA A 143 -5.19 11.11 16.73
CA ALA A 143 -4.51 10.70 15.50
C ALA A 143 -4.75 9.21 15.20
N PHE A 144 -4.71 8.35 16.21
CA PHE A 144 -5.00 6.93 16.06
C PHE A 144 -6.46 6.68 15.66
N ALA A 145 -7.42 7.42 16.25
CA ALA A 145 -8.83 7.31 15.89
C ALA A 145 -9.07 7.71 14.42
N LYS A 146 -8.46 8.81 13.96
CA LYS A 146 -8.49 9.24 12.55
C LYS A 146 -7.89 8.19 11.61
N PHE A 147 -6.73 7.63 11.99
CA PHE A 147 -6.08 6.56 11.24
C PHE A 147 -6.95 5.30 11.16
N ARG A 148 -7.56 4.89 12.27
CA ARG A 148 -8.48 3.75 12.27
C ARG A 148 -9.68 4.03 11.38
N GLY A 149 -10.24 5.24 11.42
CA GLY A 149 -11.34 5.67 10.57
C GLY A 149 -11.00 5.59 9.08
N SER A 150 -9.81 6.05 8.67
CA SER A 150 -9.40 6.02 7.25
C SER A 150 -9.18 4.59 6.73
N VAL A 151 -8.66 3.70 7.57
CA VAL A 151 -8.30 2.34 7.17
C VAL A 151 -9.47 1.35 7.28
N LEU A 152 -10.47 1.63 8.10
CA LEU A 152 -11.58 0.71 8.36
C LEU A 152 -12.38 0.38 7.10
N ALA A 153 -12.67 1.40 6.27
CA ALA A 153 -13.45 1.20 5.03
C ALA A 153 -12.69 0.33 4.03
N GLU A 154 -11.40 0.61 3.82
CA GLU A 154 -10.56 -0.16 2.89
C GLU A 154 -10.34 -1.59 3.36
N ARG A 155 -10.05 -1.78 4.66
CA ARG A 155 -9.91 -3.13 5.24
C ARG A 155 -11.20 -3.92 5.15
N GLY A 156 -12.34 -3.30 5.47
CA GLY A 156 -13.65 -3.94 5.34
C GLY A 156 -13.93 -4.40 3.90
N ALA A 157 -13.72 -3.51 2.93
CA ALA A 157 -13.90 -3.84 1.52
C ALA A 157 -12.95 -4.98 1.06
N MET A 158 -11.68 -4.94 1.46
CA MET A 158 -10.72 -5.99 1.12
C MET A 158 -11.09 -7.36 1.70
N ILE A 159 -11.58 -7.40 2.95
CA ILE A 159 -12.05 -8.65 3.57
C ILE A 159 -13.25 -9.21 2.82
N THR A 160 -14.27 -8.38 2.54
CA THR A 160 -15.46 -8.83 1.80
C THR A 160 -15.12 -9.31 0.37
N LYS A 161 -14.15 -8.65 -0.29
CA LYS A 161 -13.67 -9.06 -1.61
C LYS A 161 -12.96 -10.40 -1.54
N ALA A 162 -12.10 -10.60 -0.53
CA ALA A 162 -11.42 -11.87 -0.31
C ALA A 162 -12.43 -13.00 -0.07
N GLU A 163 -13.43 -12.77 0.78
CA GLU A 163 -14.52 -13.71 1.03
C GLU A 163 -15.28 -14.08 -0.25
N SER A 164 -15.72 -13.09 -1.03
CA SER A 164 -16.42 -13.35 -2.30
C SER A 164 -15.55 -14.13 -3.31
N ALA A 165 -14.25 -13.84 -3.36
CA ALA A 165 -13.30 -14.55 -4.22
C ALA A 165 -13.11 -15.99 -3.74
N THR A 166 -13.00 -16.22 -2.44
CA THR A 166 -12.90 -17.57 -1.87
C THR A 166 -14.14 -18.40 -2.21
N ALA A 167 -15.34 -17.84 -2.04
CA ALA A 167 -16.58 -18.53 -2.40
C ALA A 167 -16.61 -18.89 -3.90
N SER A 168 -16.26 -17.94 -4.77
CA SER A 168 -16.23 -18.14 -6.23
C SER A 168 -15.22 -19.23 -6.65
N VAL A 169 -14.03 -19.25 -6.06
CA VAL A 169 -13.01 -20.27 -6.35
C VAL A 169 -13.50 -21.65 -5.93
N ILE A 170 -14.11 -21.77 -4.76
CA ILE A 170 -14.61 -23.06 -4.25
C ILE A 170 -15.74 -23.60 -5.13
N THR A 171 -16.71 -22.75 -5.52
CA THR A 171 -17.76 -23.14 -6.47
C THR A 171 -17.15 -23.60 -7.80
N SER A 172 -16.16 -22.87 -8.31
CA SER A 172 -15.50 -23.20 -9.58
C SER A 172 -14.69 -24.52 -9.50
N LEU A 173 -14.10 -24.84 -8.34
CA LEU A 173 -13.46 -26.13 -8.08
C LEU A 173 -14.46 -27.28 -8.02
N ARG A 174 -15.64 -27.07 -7.42
CA ARG A 174 -16.72 -28.08 -7.36
C ARG A 174 -17.30 -28.36 -8.74
N ASP A 175 -17.64 -27.31 -9.47
CA ASP A 175 -18.33 -27.38 -10.76
C ASP A 175 -17.44 -27.95 -11.88
N GLY A 176 -16.14 -28.16 -11.61
CA GLY A 176 -15.20 -28.68 -12.60
C GLY A 176 -14.86 -27.64 -13.68
N LEU A 177 -15.09 -26.34 -13.43
CA LEU A 177 -14.63 -25.27 -14.33
C LEU A 177 -13.11 -25.31 -14.51
N TYR A 178 -12.38 -25.83 -13.53
CA TYR A 178 -10.94 -26.05 -13.58
C TYR A 178 -10.50 -27.45 -14.01
N SER A 179 -11.43 -28.35 -14.36
CA SER A 179 -11.12 -29.72 -14.82
C SER A 179 -11.07 -29.87 -16.34
N GLY A 180 -11.08 -28.75 -17.08
CA GLY A 180 -10.77 -28.79 -18.50
C GLY A 180 -9.36 -29.32 -18.73
N GLU A 181 -9.18 -30.21 -19.70
CA GLU A 181 -7.91 -30.88 -19.97
C GLU A 181 -6.75 -29.88 -20.11
N ALA A 182 -6.96 -28.81 -20.86
CA ALA A 182 -5.99 -27.74 -21.05
C ALA A 182 -5.55 -27.07 -19.74
N GLN A 183 -6.43 -26.96 -18.74
CA GLN A 183 -6.12 -26.34 -17.46
C GLN A 183 -5.41 -27.32 -16.51
N LEU A 184 -5.79 -28.60 -16.50
CA LEU A 184 -5.10 -29.63 -15.72
C LEU A 184 -3.65 -29.88 -16.18
N LEU A 185 -3.33 -29.53 -17.43
CA LEU A 185 -1.95 -29.55 -17.94
C LEU A 185 -1.12 -28.36 -17.45
N THR A 186 -1.74 -27.30 -16.91
CA THR A 186 -1.02 -26.15 -16.35
C THR A 186 -0.61 -26.38 -14.90
N ALA A 187 0.51 -25.79 -14.49
CA ALA A 187 0.96 -25.84 -13.09
C ALA A 187 -0.07 -25.26 -12.10
N SER A 188 -0.84 -24.24 -12.51
CA SER A 188 -1.91 -23.68 -11.68
C SER A 188 -3.10 -24.63 -11.54
N GLY A 189 -3.54 -25.28 -12.62
CA GLY A 189 -4.63 -26.24 -12.58
C GLY A 189 -4.29 -27.49 -11.75
N GLN A 190 -3.06 -28.02 -11.86
CA GLN A 190 -2.61 -29.12 -11.02
C GLN A 190 -2.59 -28.76 -9.53
N ARG A 191 -2.13 -27.56 -9.18
CA ARG A 191 -2.15 -27.08 -7.79
C ARG A 191 -3.59 -26.92 -7.28
N LEU A 192 -4.49 -26.38 -8.09
CA LEU A 192 -5.90 -26.24 -7.74
C LEU A 192 -6.58 -27.60 -7.56
N ALA A 193 -6.27 -28.58 -8.41
CA ALA A 193 -6.75 -29.95 -8.26
C ALA A 193 -6.24 -30.60 -6.96
N ASN A 194 -4.97 -30.38 -6.63
CA ASN A 194 -4.38 -30.86 -5.37
C ASN A 194 -5.04 -30.19 -4.16
N VAL A 195 -5.29 -28.88 -4.21
CA VAL A 195 -6.00 -28.14 -3.15
C VAL A 195 -7.42 -28.70 -2.97
N ALA A 196 -8.16 -28.93 -4.07
CA ALA A 196 -9.51 -29.52 -3.99
C ALA A 196 -9.50 -30.91 -3.33
N GLY A 197 -8.50 -31.74 -3.64
CA GLY A 197 -8.33 -33.05 -3.02
C GLY A 197 -7.89 -33.00 -1.55
N GLN A 198 -6.94 -32.11 -1.21
CA GLN A 198 -6.44 -31.94 0.16
C GLN A 198 -7.49 -31.37 1.11
N GLU A 199 -8.22 -30.36 0.66
CA GLU A 199 -9.30 -29.71 1.41
C GLU A 199 -10.64 -30.47 1.31
N LYS A 200 -10.64 -31.64 0.63
CA LYS A 200 -11.83 -32.51 0.45
C LYS A 200 -13.03 -31.78 -0.14
N ILE A 201 -12.80 -30.77 -0.97
CA ILE A 201 -13.84 -29.99 -1.63
C ILE A 201 -14.54 -30.83 -2.70
N ALA A 202 -13.74 -31.46 -3.57
CA ALA A 202 -14.21 -32.31 -4.65
C ALA A 202 -13.08 -33.21 -5.13
N THR A 203 -13.43 -34.41 -5.62
CA THR A 203 -12.49 -35.27 -6.34
C THR A 203 -12.45 -34.85 -7.80
N ILE A 204 -11.30 -34.33 -8.25
CA ILE A 204 -11.07 -33.94 -9.65
C ILE A 204 -10.32 -35.06 -10.35
N SER A 205 -10.94 -35.65 -11.39
CA SER A 205 -10.31 -36.67 -12.22
C SER A 205 -9.12 -36.09 -12.98
N GLY A 206 -7.91 -36.54 -12.64
CA GLY A 206 -6.68 -36.13 -13.29
C GLY A 206 -6.17 -37.18 -14.29
N TYR A 207 -4.85 -37.22 -14.43
CA TYR A 207 -4.17 -38.28 -15.16
C TYR A 207 -3.68 -39.36 -14.20
N THR A 208 -3.70 -40.60 -14.67
CA THR A 208 -3.07 -41.74 -13.99
C THR A 208 -1.55 -41.64 -14.08
N TRP A 209 -0.84 -42.49 -13.32
CA TRP A 209 0.63 -42.49 -13.25
C TRP A 209 1.30 -42.78 -14.61
N ASP A 210 0.60 -43.49 -15.50
CA ASP A 210 1.00 -43.82 -16.87
C ASP A 210 0.60 -42.72 -17.88
N GLY A 211 0.02 -41.61 -17.42
CA GLY A 211 -0.32 -40.45 -18.24
C GLY A 211 -1.64 -40.54 -18.99
N GLN A 212 -2.46 -41.58 -18.74
CA GLN A 212 -3.79 -41.71 -19.32
C GLN A 212 -4.83 -40.91 -18.52
N PRO A 213 -5.92 -40.42 -19.14
CA PRO A 213 -7.03 -39.83 -18.38
C PRO A 213 -7.64 -40.86 -17.43
N GLN A 214 -7.85 -40.48 -16.18
CA GLN A 214 -8.53 -41.35 -15.22
C GLN A 214 -9.98 -41.60 -15.64
N THR A 215 -10.43 -42.85 -15.61
CA THR A 215 -11.79 -43.25 -16.01
C THR A 215 -12.38 -44.29 -15.05
N GLU A 216 -13.66 -44.13 -14.73
CA GLU A 216 -14.45 -45.17 -14.06
C GLU A 216 -15.13 -46.10 -15.07
N ILE A 217 -15.64 -45.54 -16.18
CA ILE A 217 -16.28 -46.30 -17.26
C ILE A 217 -15.33 -46.30 -18.47
N PRO A 218 -14.85 -47.47 -18.91
CA PRO A 218 -14.00 -47.55 -20.10
C PRO A 218 -14.69 -46.92 -21.32
N GLY A 219 -13.97 -46.06 -22.05
CA GLY A 219 -14.47 -45.38 -23.25
C GLY A 219 -14.97 -43.95 -23.04
N LYS A 220 -15.06 -43.46 -21.79
CA LYS A 220 -15.36 -42.05 -21.50
C LYS A 220 -14.26 -41.46 -20.59
N PRO A 221 -13.38 -40.57 -21.10
CA PRO A 221 -12.32 -39.96 -20.31
C PRO A 221 -12.88 -39.05 -19.21
N PHE A 222 -12.15 -38.91 -18.09
CA PHE A 222 -12.46 -38.02 -16.96
C PHE A 222 -13.78 -38.30 -16.22
N VAL A 223 -14.39 -39.47 -16.41
CA VAL A 223 -15.58 -39.87 -15.66
C VAL A 223 -15.21 -40.18 -14.21
N LYS A 224 -15.86 -39.48 -13.28
CA LYS A 224 -15.76 -39.68 -11.82
C LYS A 224 -17.02 -40.36 -11.28
N SER A 225 -16.88 -40.94 -10.09
CA SER A 225 -18.01 -41.48 -9.36
C SER A 225 -18.96 -40.37 -8.94
N ILE A 226 -20.24 -40.54 -9.29
CA ILE A 226 -21.33 -39.68 -8.86
C ILE A 226 -22.17 -40.45 -7.84
N GLY A 227 -22.26 -39.95 -6.61
CA GLY A 227 -22.85 -40.68 -5.49
C GLY A 227 -23.43 -39.79 -4.40
N ALA A 228 -23.70 -40.38 -3.23
CA ALA A 228 -24.37 -39.69 -2.13
C ALA A 228 -23.67 -38.39 -1.70
N MET A 229 -22.35 -38.32 -1.81
CA MET A 229 -21.54 -37.15 -1.44
C MET A 229 -21.79 -35.93 -2.34
N ASP A 230 -22.17 -36.11 -3.61
CA ASP A 230 -22.44 -34.99 -4.52
C ASP A 230 -23.73 -34.23 -4.17
N TYR A 231 -24.65 -34.91 -3.47
CA TYR A 231 -25.95 -34.39 -3.02
C TYR A 231 -25.97 -34.02 -1.54
N MET A 232 -24.86 -34.21 -0.82
CA MET A 232 -24.75 -33.82 0.58
C MET A 232 -24.55 -32.30 0.70
N ASP A 233 -25.65 -31.57 0.73
CA ASP A 233 -25.70 -30.19 1.23
C ASP A 233 -25.41 -30.19 2.74
N GLY A 234 -24.13 -30.32 3.13
CA GLY A 234 -23.73 -30.17 4.53
C GLY A 234 -22.58 -31.02 5.09
N VAL A 235 -21.92 -31.90 4.34
CA VAL A 235 -20.80 -32.69 4.87
C VAL A 235 -19.48 -32.17 4.32
N GLU A 236 -18.76 -31.39 5.14
CA GLU A 236 -17.32 -31.05 5.05
C GLU A 236 -16.74 -30.79 3.63
N GLY A 237 -17.55 -30.26 2.71
CA GLY A 237 -17.20 -30.01 1.32
C GLY A 237 -17.59 -28.59 0.90
N GLY A 238 -17.00 -28.14 -0.21
CA GLY A 238 -16.88 -26.73 -0.60
C GLY A 238 -18.14 -25.86 -0.56
N ASP A 239 -19.35 -26.41 -0.75
CA ASP A 239 -20.57 -25.58 -0.69
C ASP A 239 -20.88 -25.06 0.69
N VAL A 240 -20.48 -25.79 1.73
CA VAL A 240 -20.60 -25.28 3.10
C VAL A 240 -19.65 -24.11 3.28
N VAL A 241 -18.48 -24.11 2.63
CA VAL A 241 -17.55 -22.97 2.68
C VAL A 241 -18.07 -21.82 1.82
N ALA A 242 -18.47 -22.05 0.56
CA ALA A 242 -19.00 -21.01 -0.33
C ALA A 242 -20.34 -20.41 0.18
N ALA A 243 -21.25 -21.23 0.72
CA ALA A 243 -22.51 -20.77 1.29
C ALA A 243 -22.35 -20.20 2.72
N LYS A 244 -21.40 -20.68 3.54
CA LYS A 244 -21.10 -20.02 4.84
C LYS A 244 -20.39 -18.69 4.66
N VAL A 245 -19.53 -18.54 3.65
CA VAL A 245 -18.83 -17.29 3.39
C VAL A 245 -19.81 -16.16 3.02
N GLY A 246 -20.90 -16.48 2.30
CA GLY A 246 -21.90 -15.47 1.92
C GLY A 246 -23.16 -15.39 2.79
N ALA A 247 -23.55 -16.45 3.50
CA ALA A 247 -24.86 -16.52 4.18
C ALA A 247 -24.91 -17.52 5.36
N PHE A 248 -23.85 -17.63 6.18
CA PHE A 248 -23.82 -18.53 7.35
C PHE A 248 -24.98 -18.31 8.36
N TRP A 249 -25.60 -17.13 8.35
CA TRP A 249 -26.68 -16.76 9.27
C TRP A 249 -28.07 -17.27 8.86
N LYS A 250 -28.25 -17.79 7.64
CA LYS A 250 -29.56 -18.28 7.18
C LYS A 250 -29.82 -19.73 7.63
N PRO A 251 -30.97 -20.04 8.23
CA PRO A 251 -31.32 -21.42 8.58
C PRO A 251 -31.62 -22.26 7.33
N LYS A 252 -31.45 -23.59 7.45
CA LYS A 252 -31.73 -24.54 6.36
C LYS A 252 -33.23 -24.54 6.01
N ALA A 253 -33.55 -24.44 4.73
CA ALA A 253 -34.93 -24.46 4.25
C ALA A 253 -35.60 -25.82 4.49
N PRO A 254 -36.93 -25.87 4.74
CA PRO A 254 -37.67 -27.11 4.90
C PRO A 254 -37.71 -27.92 3.59
N LYS A 255 -37.75 -29.24 3.70
CA LYS A 255 -37.72 -30.17 2.56
C LYS A 255 -39.07 -30.17 1.83
N GLU A 256 -39.06 -29.95 0.52
CA GLU A 256 -40.23 -30.06 -0.34
C GLU A 256 -40.56 -31.53 -0.68
N VAL A 257 -41.85 -31.85 -0.87
CA VAL A 257 -42.33 -33.19 -1.24
C VAL A 257 -42.54 -33.26 -2.76
N PRO A 258 -41.78 -34.08 -3.51
CA PRO A 258 -41.95 -34.17 -4.96
C PRO A 258 -43.19 -34.99 -5.34
N TYR A 259 -43.89 -34.57 -6.40
CA TYR A 259 -44.99 -35.34 -7.02
C TYR A 259 -44.92 -35.26 -8.55
N LYS A 260 -45.47 -36.28 -9.24
CA LYS A 260 -45.52 -36.30 -10.70
C LYS A 260 -46.64 -35.39 -11.20
N ARG A 261 -46.27 -34.29 -11.88
CA ARG A 261 -47.24 -33.39 -12.54
C ARG A 261 -47.40 -33.74 -14.03
N PRO A 262 -48.60 -33.57 -14.62
CA PRO A 262 -48.75 -33.61 -16.07
C PRO A 262 -47.98 -32.42 -16.68
N MET A 263 -47.06 -32.69 -17.60
CA MET A 263 -46.24 -31.66 -18.25
C MET A 263 -46.97 -30.95 -19.41
N GLY A 264 -48.08 -31.51 -19.90
CA GLY A 264 -48.89 -30.93 -20.96
C GLY A 264 -48.06 -30.66 -22.22
N ALA A 265 -48.15 -29.41 -22.73
CA ALA A 265 -47.41 -28.96 -23.90
C ALA A 265 -45.88 -28.92 -23.73
N ASN A 266 -45.37 -28.98 -22.49
CA ASN A 266 -43.92 -29.04 -22.23
C ASN A 266 -43.34 -30.46 -22.35
N THR A 267 -44.14 -31.42 -22.85
CA THR A 267 -43.65 -32.77 -23.12
C THR A 267 -42.90 -32.74 -24.45
N PRO A 268 -41.60 -33.10 -24.49
CA PRO A 268 -40.83 -33.10 -25.73
C PRO A 268 -41.38 -34.13 -26.71
N GLU A 269 -41.39 -33.80 -28.00
CA GLU A 269 -41.70 -34.76 -29.05
C GLU A 269 -40.58 -35.81 -29.16
N LEU A 270 -40.97 -37.08 -29.15
CA LEU A 270 -40.04 -38.20 -29.30
C LEU A 270 -40.32 -38.94 -30.60
N PRO A 271 -39.29 -39.37 -31.34
CA PRO A 271 -39.48 -40.11 -32.58
C PRO A 271 -40.09 -41.49 -32.29
N TYR A 272 -41.15 -41.82 -33.03
CA TYR A 272 -41.76 -43.15 -32.95
C TYR A 272 -40.83 -44.20 -33.59
N ASN A 273 -40.83 -45.40 -33.02
CA ASN A 273 -40.15 -46.60 -33.55
C ASN A 273 -38.62 -46.50 -33.70
N THR A 274 -37.99 -45.49 -33.12
CA THR A 274 -36.52 -45.34 -33.08
C THR A 274 -36.04 -45.00 -31.69
N VAL A 275 -34.74 -45.15 -31.44
CA VAL A 275 -34.16 -44.79 -30.14
C VAL A 275 -34.07 -43.27 -30.05
N PRO A 276 -34.80 -42.63 -29.12
CA PRO A 276 -34.74 -41.17 -28.94
C PRO A 276 -33.36 -40.75 -28.44
N ARG A 277 -32.96 -39.51 -28.70
CA ARG A 277 -31.76 -38.94 -28.07
C ARG A 277 -31.98 -38.85 -26.56
N LEU A 278 -30.98 -39.24 -25.77
CA LEU A 278 -31.06 -39.24 -24.29
C LEU A 278 -31.46 -37.88 -23.70
N VAL A 279 -30.98 -36.78 -24.30
CA VAL A 279 -31.30 -35.41 -23.87
C VAL A 279 -32.79 -35.10 -24.06
N GLN A 280 -33.36 -35.52 -25.19
CA GLN A 280 -34.79 -35.37 -25.50
C GLN A 280 -35.66 -36.25 -24.59
N ALA A 281 -35.24 -37.50 -24.34
CA ALA A 281 -35.95 -38.42 -23.44
C ALA A 281 -35.96 -37.94 -21.99
N ALA A 282 -34.90 -37.24 -21.55
CA ALA A 282 -34.81 -36.64 -20.22
C ALA A 282 -35.61 -35.33 -20.08
N GLY A 283 -36.19 -34.81 -21.16
CA GLY A 283 -36.88 -33.51 -21.15
C GLY A 283 -35.95 -32.32 -20.90
N LEU A 284 -34.66 -32.49 -21.16
CA LEU A 284 -33.67 -31.41 -21.06
C LEU A 284 -33.64 -30.65 -22.39
N ALA A 285 -33.72 -29.32 -22.34
CA ALA A 285 -33.66 -28.50 -23.54
C ALA A 285 -32.29 -28.67 -24.19
N VAL A 286 -32.27 -29.11 -25.46
CA VAL A 286 -31.08 -29.02 -26.30
C VAL A 286 -30.95 -27.54 -26.67
N GLN A 287 -30.04 -26.82 -26.01
CA GLN A 287 -29.55 -25.55 -26.58
C GLN A 287 -28.66 -25.93 -27.76
N GLU A 288 -29.10 -25.59 -28.97
CA GLU A 288 -28.23 -25.51 -30.15
C GLU A 288 -27.37 -24.24 -30.07
#